data_AF-A0A1M5ZE36-F1
#
_entry.id   AF-A0A1M5ZE36-F1
#
_cell.length_a   1.000
_cell.length_b   1.000
_cell.length_c   1.000
_cell.angle_alpha   90.00
_cell.angle_beta   90.00
_cell.angle_gamma   90.00
#
_symmetry.space_group_name_H-M   'P 1'
#
loop_
_entity.id
_entity.type
_entity.pdbx_description
1 polymer ?
#
loop_
_entity_poly.entity_id
_entity_poly.type
_entity_poly.pdbx_seq_one_letter_code
_entity_poly.pdbx_strand_id
1 'polypeptide(L)'
;MKDSKEVKKRKKSLIIPIVYIVYIPLSFYLFVYLSAIGSANVLPLYIIDLVKILVIMLFSHYILKTCTHVNPKSNPSKYFIMFAGFCLLEFVYTICRHGKFYYGISSFIAEYVGFLVLEIIIESIGVYKIHDDYNEDIKNIWLTTNVVTAGNFIVLMLYCVASQNQLRSIDIVFAIMAVCSLLFREIGRYRFLRSYINRVNKA
;
A
#
# COMPACT_ATOMS: atom_id res chain seq x y z
N MET A 1 -25.79 -29.64 9.80
CA MET A 1 -25.86 -28.32 10.50
C MET A 1 -24.46 -27.72 10.82
N LYS A 2 -23.39 -28.52 10.91
CA LYS A 2 -21.99 -28.02 10.94
C LYS A 2 -21.57 -27.34 9.63
N ASP A 3 -22.00 -27.88 8.48
CA ASP A 3 -21.60 -27.35 7.15
C ASP A 3 -22.10 -25.93 6.87
N SER A 4 -23.29 -25.57 7.37
CA SER A 4 -23.85 -24.21 7.25
C SER A 4 -23.01 -23.16 7.99
N LYS A 5 -22.46 -23.51 9.16
CA LYS A 5 -21.61 -22.60 9.96
C LYS A 5 -20.21 -22.46 9.35
N GLU A 6 -19.63 -23.52 8.82
CA GLU A 6 -18.33 -23.46 8.14
C GLU A 6 -18.38 -22.67 6.83
N VAL A 7 -19.42 -22.86 6.02
CA VAL A 7 -19.62 -22.09 4.77
C VAL A 7 -19.82 -20.60 5.07
N LYS A 8 -20.58 -20.24 6.12
CA LYS A 8 -20.71 -18.84 6.57
C LYS A 8 -19.38 -18.25 7.07
N LYS A 9 -18.54 -19.05 7.74
CA LYS A 9 -17.22 -18.64 8.25
C LYS A 9 -16.22 -18.40 7.11
N ARG A 10 -16.20 -19.26 6.08
CA ARG A 10 -15.38 -19.06 4.86
C ARG A 10 -15.83 -17.85 4.04
N LYS A 11 -17.15 -17.62 3.88
CA LYS A 11 -17.64 -16.41 3.17
C LYS A 11 -17.26 -15.10 3.88
N LYS A 12 -17.31 -15.07 5.22
CA LYS A 12 -16.89 -13.88 6.00
C LYS A 12 -15.39 -13.59 5.90
N SER A 13 -14.53 -14.61 5.75
CA SER A 13 -13.08 -14.38 5.69
C SER A 13 -12.61 -13.73 4.38
N LEU A 14 -13.36 -13.90 3.29
CA LEU A 14 -13.02 -13.34 1.97
C LEU A 14 -13.24 -11.83 1.85
N ILE A 15 -14.00 -11.25 2.78
CA ILE A 15 -14.23 -9.80 2.83
C ILE A 15 -12.92 -9.06 3.14
N ILE A 16 -12.07 -9.64 4.00
CA ILE A 16 -10.84 -8.97 4.47
C ILE A 16 -9.87 -8.68 3.30
N PRO A 17 -9.52 -9.66 2.44
CA PRO A 17 -8.72 -9.38 1.25
C PRO A 17 -9.33 -8.35 0.30
N ILE A 18 -10.65 -8.35 0.13
CA ILE A 18 -11.33 -7.39 -0.76
C ILE A 18 -11.22 -5.97 -0.18
N VAL A 19 -11.49 -5.83 1.12
CA VAL A 19 -11.32 -4.55 1.83
C VAL A 19 -9.88 -4.07 1.70
N TYR A 20 -8.88 -4.94 1.88
CA TYR A 20 -7.48 -4.59 1.69
C TYR A 20 -7.20 -4.07 0.26
N ILE A 21 -7.62 -4.82 -0.77
CA ILE A 21 -7.35 -4.46 -2.16
C ILE A 21 -7.92 -3.10 -2.54
N VAL A 22 -9.11 -2.76 -2.03
CA VAL A 22 -9.82 -1.52 -2.35
C VAL A 22 -9.37 -0.37 -1.45
N TYR A 23 -9.22 -0.62 -0.15
CA TYR A 23 -9.01 0.44 0.83
C TYR A 23 -7.61 1.04 0.76
N ILE A 24 -6.56 0.24 0.56
CA ILE A 24 -5.19 0.75 0.47
C ILE A 24 -5.03 1.86 -0.59
N PRO A 25 -5.44 1.68 -1.86
CA PRO A 25 -5.36 2.75 -2.85
C PRO A 25 -6.32 3.89 -2.53
N LEU A 26 -7.52 3.57 -2.05
CA LEU A 26 -8.50 4.59 -1.68
C LEU A 26 -7.96 5.52 -0.60
N SER A 27 -7.26 4.99 0.42
CA SER A 27 -6.63 5.80 1.46
C SER A 27 -5.61 6.78 0.88
N PHE A 28 -4.78 6.33 -0.06
CA PHE A 28 -3.82 7.20 -0.75
C PHE A 28 -4.52 8.30 -1.55
N TYR A 29 -5.53 7.96 -2.36
CA TYR A 29 -6.25 8.96 -3.16
C TYR A 29 -7.01 9.96 -2.30
N LEU A 30 -7.64 9.50 -1.21
CA LEU A 30 -8.30 10.39 -0.25
C LEU A 30 -7.31 11.32 0.44
N PHE A 31 -6.12 10.81 0.81
CA PHE A 31 -5.06 11.62 1.40
C PHE A 31 -4.61 12.73 0.44
N VAL A 32 -4.31 12.38 -0.82
CA VAL A 32 -3.91 13.33 -1.86
C VAL A 32 -5.02 14.37 -2.11
N TYR A 33 -6.27 13.93 -2.25
CA TYR A 33 -7.41 14.82 -2.47
C TYR A 33 -7.61 15.82 -1.33
N LEU A 34 -7.62 15.34 -0.08
CA LEU A 34 -7.80 16.17 1.11
C LEU A 34 -6.63 17.16 1.30
N SER A 35 -5.43 16.74 0.94
CA SER A 35 -4.25 17.62 0.92
C SER A 35 -4.37 18.71 -0.14
N ALA A 36 -4.87 18.38 -1.34
CA ALA A 36 -5.00 19.31 -2.46
C ALA A 36 -6.04 20.41 -2.21
N ILE A 37 -7.15 20.10 -1.54
CA ILE A 37 -8.16 21.11 -1.18
C ILE A 37 -7.74 22.01 -0.01
N GLY A 38 -6.58 21.76 0.60
CA GLY A 38 -6.04 22.58 1.68
C GLY A 38 -6.94 22.64 2.91
N SER A 39 -7.69 21.56 3.20
CA SER A 39 -8.60 21.52 4.34
C SER A 39 -7.85 21.84 5.64
N ALA A 40 -8.25 22.92 6.33
CA ALA A 40 -7.67 23.28 7.62
C ALA A 40 -7.90 22.22 8.70
N ASN A 41 -8.91 21.36 8.53
CA ASN A 41 -9.15 20.24 9.42
C ASN A 41 -8.38 19.01 8.94
N VAL A 42 -7.37 18.61 9.72
CA VAL A 42 -6.48 17.46 9.45
C VAL A 42 -6.98 16.16 10.11
N LEU A 43 -8.00 16.25 10.97
CA LEU A 43 -8.62 15.08 11.58
C LEU A 43 -9.06 13.99 10.58
N PRO A 44 -9.62 14.31 9.39
CA PRO A 44 -9.96 13.29 8.40
C PRO A 44 -8.74 12.51 7.89
N LEU A 45 -7.57 13.16 7.74
CA LEU A 45 -6.33 12.49 7.31
C LEU A 45 -5.87 11.47 8.36
N TYR A 46 -5.93 11.85 9.64
CA TYR A 46 -5.61 10.94 10.75
C TYR A 46 -6.53 9.73 10.81
N ILE A 47 -7.83 9.91 10.55
CA ILE A 47 -8.80 8.81 10.52
C ILE A 47 -8.46 7.86 9.36
N ILE A 48 -8.10 8.37 8.19
CA ILE A 48 -7.72 7.56 7.03
C ILE A 48 -6.50 6.70 7.36
N ASP A 49 -5.45 7.28 7.97
CA ASP A 49 -4.24 6.54 8.33
C ASP A 49 -4.51 5.45 9.37
N LEU A 50 -5.29 5.75 10.40
CA LEU A 50 -5.67 4.76 11.41
C LEU A 50 -6.45 3.59 10.80
N VAL A 51 -7.40 3.87 9.90
CA VAL A 51 -8.17 2.82 9.22
C VAL A 51 -7.28 2.03 8.25
N LYS A 52 -6.33 2.66 7.55
CA LYS A 52 -5.31 2.00 6.70
C LYS A 52 -4.52 0.98 7.53
N ILE A 53 -3.98 1.40 8.67
CA ILE A 53 -3.24 0.52 9.59
C ILE A 53 -4.11 -0.66 10.04
N LEU A 54 -5.35 -0.41 10.47
CA LEU A 54 -6.27 -1.46 10.89
C LEU A 54 -6.57 -2.47 9.77
N VAL A 55 -6.79 -1.99 8.55
CA VAL A 55 -7.02 -2.84 7.37
C VAL A 55 -5.81 -3.72 7.07
N ILE A 56 -4.58 -3.17 7.14
CA ILE A 56 -3.35 -3.95 6.93
C ILE A 56 -3.19 -5.01 8.03
N MET A 57 -3.44 -4.67 9.30
CA MET A 57 -3.37 -5.63 10.39
C MET A 57 -4.41 -6.75 10.26
N LEU A 58 -5.65 -6.41 9.90
CA LEU A 58 -6.71 -7.39 9.63
C LEU A 58 -6.31 -8.33 8.49
N PHE A 59 -5.73 -7.78 7.42
CA PHE A 59 -5.24 -8.57 6.30
C PHE A 59 -4.06 -9.46 6.70
N SER A 60 -3.11 -8.95 7.49
CA SER A 60 -2.01 -9.75 8.03
C SER A 60 -2.51 -10.95 8.84
N HIS A 61 -3.47 -10.74 9.72
CA HIS A 61 -4.10 -11.81 10.50
C HIS A 61 -4.83 -12.83 9.63
N TYR A 62 -5.52 -12.36 8.58
CA TYR A 62 -6.14 -13.24 7.60
C TYR A 62 -5.09 -14.11 6.88
N ILE A 63 -3.98 -13.50 6.44
CA ILE A 63 -2.87 -14.22 5.79
C ILE A 63 -2.23 -15.20 6.75
N LEU A 64 -2.00 -14.84 8.02
CA LEU A 64 -1.47 -15.74 9.03
C LEU A 64 -2.32 -17.01 9.12
N LYS A 65 -3.63 -16.86 9.33
CA LYS A 65 -4.55 -18.00 9.42
C LYS A 65 -4.59 -18.83 8.15
N THR A 66 -4.59 -18.19 6.99
CA THR A 66 -4.76 -18.89 5.71
C THR A 66 -3.47 -19.59 5.27
N CYS A 67 -2.32 -18.95 5.42
CA CYS A 67 -1.03 -19.50 5.01
C CYS A 67 -0.46 -20.53 5.99
N THR A 68 -0.72 -20.42 7.31
CA THR A 68 -0.28 -21.47 8.26
C THR A 68 -0.90 -22.83 7.96
N HIS A 69 -2.06 -22.87 7.32
CA HIS A 69 -2.70 -24.12 6.89
C HIS A 69 -2.08 -24.70 5.61
N VAL A 70 -1.46 -23.88 4.77
CA VAL A 70 -0.98 -24.28 3.43
C VAL A 70 0.53 -24.52 3.41
N ASN A 71 1.31 -23.67 4.07
CA ASN A 71 2.77 -23.80 4.10
C ASN A 71 3.34 -23.29 5.44
N PRO A 72 3.50 -24.17 6.46
CA PRO A 72 3.88 -23.77 7.81
C PRO A 72 5.30 -23.20 7.93
N LYS A 73 6.14 -23.36 6.89
CA LYS A 73 7.52 -22.82 6.86
C LYS A 73 7.59 -21.37 6.37
N SER A 74 6.57 -20.88 5.67
CA SER A 74 6.51 -19.49 5.19
C SER A 74 5.56 -18.69 6.07
N ASN A 75 6.06 -17.60 6.67
CA ASN A 75 5.23 -16.66 7.42
C ASN A 75 5.16 -15.30 6.69
N PRO A 76 4.36 -15.19 5.61
CA PRO A 76 4.21 -13.93 4.87
C PRO A 76 3.51 -12.83 5.69
N SER A 77 2.74 -13.19 6.73
CA SER A 77 2.02 -12.22 7.56
C SER A 77 2.94 -11.18 8.22
N LYS A 78 4.19 -11.57 8.56
CA LYS A 78 5.18 -10.70 9.18
C LYS A 78 5.49 -9.46 8.34
N TYR A 79 5.47 -9.58 7.01
CA TYR A 79 5.75 -8.46 6.11
C TYR A 79 4.61 -7.45 6.12
N PHE A 80 3.36 -7.89 6.27
CA PHE A 80 2.21 -7.00 6.43
C PHE A 80 2.18 -6.35 7.83
N ILE A 81 2.68 -7.03 8.87
CA ILE A 81 2.87 -6.39 10.19
C ILE A 81 3.93 -5.29 10.08
N MET A 82 5.06 -5.56 9.42
CA MET A 82 6.07 -4.53 9.15
C MET A 82 5.47 -3.37 8.35
N PHE A 83 4.69 -3.65 7.31
CA PHE A 83 3.99 -2.63 6.52
C PHE A 83 3.10 -1.75 7.41
N ALA A 84 2.24 -2.35 8.25
CA ALA A 84 1.42 -1.59 9.20
C ALA A 84 2.26 -0.75 10.17
N GLY A 85 3.41 -1.26 10.60
CA GLY A 85 4.36 -0.53 11.43
C GLY A 85 4.95 0.70 10.74
N PHE A 86 5.29 0.59 9.44
CA PHE A 86 5.74 1.75 8.65
C PHE A 86 4.63 2.78 8.44
N CYS A 87 3.39 2.35 8.18
CA CYS A 87 2.24 3.28 8.12
C CYS A 87 2.01 3.97 9.47
N LEU A 88 2.24 3.29 10.59
CA LEU A 88 2.16 3.90 11.92
C LEU A 88 3.26 4.96 12.13
N LEU A 89 4.48 4.69 11.66
CA LEU A 89 5.57 5.67 11.69
C LEU A 89 5.25 6.90 10.83
N GLU A 90 4.71 6.70 9.62
CA GLU A 90 4.21 7.77 8.73
C GLU A 90 3.13 8.61 9.43
N PHE A 91 2.18 7.96 10.11
CA PHE A 91 1.13 8.63 10.86
C PHE A 91 1.68 9.50 12.01
N VAL A 92 2.56 8.93 12.85
CA VAL A 92 3.21 9.67 13.94
C VAL A 92 4.04 10.82 13.39
N TYR A 93 4.74 10.60 12.27
CA TYR A 93 5.49 11.63 11.57
C TYR A 93 4.59 12.80 11.13
N THR A 94 3.45 12.49 10.52
CA THR A 94 2.46 13.47 10.05
C THR A 94 1.90 14.30 11.20
N ILE A 95 1.57 13.68 12.34
CA ILE A 95 1.14 14.41 13.55
C ILE A 95 2.23 15.36 14.04
N CYS A 96 3.47 14.88 14.19
CA CYS A 96 4.59 15.68 14.67
C CYS A 96 4.91 16.88 13.76
N ARG A 97 4.66 16.75 12.45
CA ARG A 97 4.91 17.80 11.46
C ARG A 97 3.73 18.74 11.26
N HIS A 98 2.51 18.34 11.65
CA HIS A 98 1.31 19.15 11.46
C HIS A 98 1.41 20.54 12.13
N GLY A 99 2.08 20.64 13.28
CA GLY A 99 2.34 21.94 13.93
C GLY A 99 3.47 22.78 13.32
N LYS A 100 4.18 22.27 12.31
CA LYS A 100 5.41 22.87 11.73
C LYS A 100 5.33 23.06 10.20
N PHE A 101 4.12 23.08 9.62
CA PHE A 101 3.89 23.18 8.16
C PHE A 101 4.56 24.38 7.46
N TYR A 102 5.01 25.40 8.22
CA TYR A 102 5.73 26.56 7.69
C TYR A 102 7.19 26.31 7.28
N TYR A 103 7.79 25.13 7.55
CA TYR A 103 9.23 24.87 7.34
C TYR A 103 9.64 24.34 5.95
N GLY A 104 8.81 24.48 4.92
CA GLY A 104 9.21 24.23 3.52
C GLY A 104 8.53 23.01 2.91
N ILE A 105 7.60 23.28 1.99
CA ILE A 105 6.73 22.32 1.30
C ILE A 105 7.52 21.23 0.56
N SER A 106 8.67 21.57 -0.01
CA SER A 106 9.52 20.63 -0.76
C SER A 106 10.13 19.52 0.11
N SER A 107 10.58 19.86 1.32
CA SER A 107 11.12 18.87 2.27
C SER A 107 10.04 17.89 2.73
N PHE A 108 8.84 18.40 3.00
CA PHE A 108 7.69 17.59 3.41
C PHE A 108 7.26 16.59 2.33
N ILE A 109 7.19 17.04 1.06
CA ILE A 109 6.86 16.16 -0.06
C ILE A 109 7.90 15.06 -0.22
N ALA A 110 9.20 15.39 -0.14
CA ALA A 110 10.27 14.40 -0.27
C ALA A 110 10.22 13.33 0.84
N GLU A 111 9.99 13.74 2.09
CA GLU A 111 9.84 12.85 3.24
C GLU A 111 8.64 11.89 3.05
N TYR A 112 7.50 12.43 2.62
CA TYR A 112 6.27 11.66 2.38
C TYR A 112 6.44 10.64 1.24
N VAL A 113 7.07 11.05 0.13
CA VAL A 113 7.42 10.14 -0.98
C VAL A 113 8.38 9.05 -0.50
N GLY A 114 9.30 9.36 0.41
CA GLY A 114 10.18 8.37 1.04
C GLY A 114 9.42 7.27 1.79
N PHE A 115 8.42 7.65 2.61
CA PHE A 115 7.53 6.67 3.25
C PHE A 115 6.79 5.82 2.20
N LEU A 116 6.20 6.44 1.18
CA LEU A 116 5.49 5.72 0.10
C LEU A 116 6.38 4.69 -0.61
N VAL A 117 7.65 5.01 -0.90
CA VAL A 117 8.59 4.07 -1.51
C VAL A 117 8.85 2.86 -0.60
N LEU A 118 9.06 3.10 0.70
CA LEU A 118 9.24 2.01 1.67
C LEU A 118 8.00 1.12 1.77
N GLU A 119 6.82 1.72 1.78
CA GLU A 119 5.55 1.00 1.75
C GLU A 119 5.43 0.09 0.53
N ILE A 120 5.73 0.62 -0.66
CA ILE A 120 5.72 -0.14 -1.91
C ILE A 120 6.66 -1.35 -1.81
N ILE A 121 7.88 -1.15 -1.30
CA ILE A 121 8.89 -2.23 -1.19
C ILE A 121 8.39 -3.32 -0.24
N ILE A 122 7.94 -2.96 0.95
CA ILE A 122 7.55 -3.94 1.98
C ILE A 122 6.28 -4.69 1.58
N GLU A 123 5.28 -3.98 1.02
CA GLU A 123 4.09 -4.62 0.46
C GLU A 123 4.48 -5.60 -0.66
N SER A 124 5.40 -5.20 -1.54
CA SER A 124 5.87 -6.05 -2.65
C SER A 124 6.47 -7.36 -2.16
N ILE A 125 7.31 -7.31 -1.12
CA ILE A 125 7.92 -8.49 -0.51
C ILE A 125 6.84 -9.37 0.14
N GLY A 126 5.89 -8.77 0.87
CA GLY A 126 4.79 -9.50 1.50
C GLY A 126 3.92 -10.23 0.48
N VAL A 127 3.52 -9.54 -0.59
CA VAL A 127 2.72 -10.11 -1.68
C VAL A 127 3.48 -11.19 -2.43
N TYR A 128 4.77 -10.99 -2.71
CA TYR A 128 5.64 -11.99 -3.34
C TYR A 128 5.67 -13.28 -2.51
N LYS A 129 5.83 -13.17 -1.18
CA LYS A 129 5.92 -14.31 -0.27
C LYS A 129 4.59 -15.08 -0.08
N ILE A 130 3.44 -14.46 -0.33
CA ILE A 130 2.15 -15.18 -0.38
C ILE A 130 2.10 -16.15 -1.57
N HIS A 131 2.86 -15.88 -2.63
CA HIS A 131 2.80 -16.60 -3.90
C HIS A 131 4.03 -17.44 -4.21
N ASP A 132 4.86 -17.81 -3.23
CA ASP A 132 6.18 -18.46 -3.44
C ASP A 132 6.13 -19.74 -4.31
N ASP A 133 4.98 -20.39 -4.45
CA ASP A 133 4.78 -21.60 -5.28
C ASP A 133 4.00 -21.37 -6.59
N TYR A 134 3.76 -20.11 -7.01
CA TYR A 134 2.92 -19.76 -8.16
C TYR A 134 3.73 -19.29 -9.39
N ASN A 135 3.10 -19.39 -10.58
CA ASN A 135 3.61 -19.03 -11.90
C ASN A 135 4.64 -17.87 -11.85
N GLU A 136 5.88 -18.19 -12.22
CA GLU A 136 7.02 -17.28 -12.21
C GLU A 136 6.78 -16.04 -13.07
N ASP A 137 6.06 -16.16 -14.19
CA ASP A 137 5.75 -15.02 -15.06
C ASP A 137 4.94 -13.95 -14.31
N ILE A 138 3.94 -14.38 -13.53
CA ILE A 138 3.07 -13.48 -12.78
C ILE A 138 3.86 -12.81 -11.64
N LYS A 139 4.80 -13.53 -11.01
CA LYS A 139 5.71 -12.95 -10.02
C LYS A 139 6.65 -11.92 -10.65
N ASN A 140 7.21 -12.23 -11.81
CA ASN A 140 8.13 -11.34 -12.53
C ASN A 140 7.44 -10.06 -12.98
N ILE A 141 6.19 -10.15 -13.45
CA ILE A 141 5.35 -8.98 -13.78
C ILE A 141 5.10 -8.13 -12.54
N TRP A 142 4.75 -8.74 -11.40
CA TRP A 142 4.53 -8.02 -10.14
C TRP A 142 5.79 -7.31 -9.66
N LEU A 143 6.93 -8.01 -9.66
CA LEU A 143 8.21 -7.46 -9.24
C LEU A 143 8.64 -6.30 -10.13
N THR A 144 8.60 -6.49 -11.45
CA THR A 144 8.94 -5.44 -12.43
C THR A 144 8.06 -4.21 -12.26
N THR A 145 6.74 -4.39 -12.10
CA THR A 145 5.81 -3.27 -11.94
C THR A 145 6.13 -2.45 -10.68
N ASN A 146 6.43 -3.11 -9.56
CA ASN A 146 6.76 -2.40 -8.32
C ASN A 146 8.14 -1.74 -8.37
N VAL A 147 9.14 -2.37 -9.00
CA VAL A 147 10.46 -1.77 -9.20
C VAL A 147 10.35 -0.50 -10.05
N VAL A 148 9.61 -0.54 -11.17
CA VAL A 148 9.37 0.64 -12.02
C VAL A 148 8.64 1.73 -11.24
N THR A 149 7.60 1.37 -10.49
CA THR A 149 6.81 2.35 -9.72
C THR A 149 7.67 3.00 -8.64
N ALA A 150 8.39 2.22 -7.83
CA ALA A 150 9.30 2.74 -6.81
C ALA A 150 10.41 3.60 -7.43
N GLY A 151 11.00 3.17 -8.55
CA GLY A 151 11.99 3.94 -9.29
C GLY A 151 11.47 5.30 -9.75
N ASN A 152 10.25 5.37 -10.30
CA ASN A 152 9.62 6.64 -10.68
C ASN A 152 9.44 7.58 -9.48
N PHE A 153 9.02 7.07 -8.32
CA PHE A 153 8.88 7.87 -7.11
C PHE A 153 10.24 8.33 -6.56
N ILE A 154 11.30 7.51 -6.64
CA ILE A 154 12.66 7.91 -6.28
C ILE A 154 13.15 9.04 -7.19
N VAL A 155 12.94 8.92 -8.51
CA VAL A 155 13.31 9.97 -9.47
C VAL A 155 12.54 11.26 -9.17
N LEU A 156 11.23 11.16 -8.89
CA LEU A 156 10.41 12.31 -8.48
C LEU A 156 10.95 12.96 -7.20
N MET A 157 11.30 12.17 -6.18
CA MET A 157 11.86 12.66 -4.92
C MET A 157 13.19 13.40 -5.14
N LEU A 158 14.13 12.79 -5.87
CA LEU A 158 15.43 13.41 -6.19
C LEU A 158 15.25 14.72 -6.96
N TYR A 159 14.30 14.74 -7.89
CA TYR A 159 13.96 15.93 -8.66
C TYR A 159 13.37 17.04 -7.76
N CYS A 160 12.42 16.72 -6.88
CA CYS A 160 11.84 17.68 -5.93
C CYS A 160 12.90 18.29 -4.99
N VAL A 161 13.89 17.50 -4.57
CA VAL A 161 15.01 17.98 -3.74
C VAL A 161 15.95 18.90 -4.55
N ALA A 162 16.25 18.55 -5.79
CA ALA A 162 17.15 19.30 -6.66
C ALA A 162 16.56 20.62 -7.18
N SER A 163 15.25 20.68 -7.44
CA SER A 163 14.60 21.81 -8.13
C SER A 163 14.33 23.05 -7.26
N GLN A 164 14.63 23.01 -5.95
CA GLN A 164 14.48 24.08 -4.95
C GLN A 164 13.61 25.30 -5.38
N ASN A 165 12.29 25.08 -5.47
CA ASN A 165 11.22 26.08 -5.58
C ASN A 165 10.81 26.62 -6.97
N GLN A 166 11.18 26.01 -8.11
CA GLN A 166 10.55 26.34 -9.40
C GLN A 166 9.70 25.19 -9.95
N LEU A 167 8.38 25.36 -9.94
CA LEU A 167 7.44 24.47 -10.62
C LEU A 167 7.64 24.60 -12.14
N ARG A 168 8.29 23.63 -12.78
CA ARG A 168 8.51 23.61 -14.23
C ARG A 168 7.51 22.67 -14.91
N SER A 169 7.29 22.86 -16.21
CA SER A 169 6.47 21.96 -17.03
C SER A 169 6.92 20.50 -16.96
N ILE A 170 8.21 20.27 -16.68
CA ILE A 170 8.80 18.95 -16.46
C ILE A 170 8.23 18.25 -15.20
N ASP A 171 7.87 19.01 -14.16
CA ASP A 171 7.36 18.48 -12.89
C ASP A 171 6.00 17.81 -13.10
N ILE A 172 5.19 18.40 -13.97
CA ILE A 172 3.88 17.85 -14.37
C ILE A 172 4.07 16.53 -15.10
N VAL A 173 5.08 16.41 -15.96
CA VAL A 173 5.39 15.16 -16.67
C VAL A 173 5.79 14.06 -15.69
N PHE A 174 6.70 14.33 -14.76
CA PHE A 174 7.10 13.35 -13.74
C PHE A 174 5.95 12.96 -12.81
N ALA A 175 5.10 13.92 -12.43
CA ALA A 175 3.90 13.64 -11.64
C ALA A 175 2.92 12.73 -12.40
N ILE A 176 2.66 13.00 -13.68
CA ILE A 176 1.81 12.15 -14.54
C ILE A 176 2.40 10.74 -14.65
N MET A 177 3.71 10.61 -14.88
CA MET A 177 4.38 9.31 -14.95
C MET A 177 4.25 8.53 -13.63
N ALA A 178 4.46 9.20 -12.50
CA ALA A 178 4.30 8.59 -11.17
C ALA A 178 2.87 8.09 -10.96
N VAL A 179 1.85 8.92 -11.25
CA VAL A 179 0.43 8.56 -11.15
C VAL A 179 0.08 7.38 -12.07
N CYS A 180 0.51 7.41 -13.33
CA CYS A 180 0.29 6.31 -14.26
C CYS A 180 0.92 5.01 -13.77
N SER A 181 2.16 5.05 -13.26
CA SER A 181 2.83 3.87 -12.71
C SER A 181 2.11 3.31 -11.48
N LEU A 182 1.60 4.19 -10.61
CA LEU A 182 0.79 3.81 -9.46
C LEU A 182 -0.50 3.10 -9.93
N LEU A 183 -1.22 3.64 -10.91
CA LEU A 183 -2.42 2.99 -11.47
C LEU A 183 -2.13 1.58 -12.02
N PHE A 184 -1.04 1.41 -12.78
CA PHE A 184 -0.63 0.09 -13.28
C PHE A 184 -0.32 -0.88 -12.14
N ARG A 185 0.38 -0.40 -11.10
CA ARG A 185 0.64 -1.18 -9.88
C ARG A 185 -0.64 -1.60 -9.18
N GLU A 186 -1.62 -0.71 -9.02
CA GLU A 186 -2.90 -1.02 -8.37
C GLU A 186 -3.67 -2.11 -9.13
N ILE A 187 -3.68 -2.04 -10.47
CA ILE A 187 -4.25 -3.10 -11.33
C ILE A 187 -3.50 -4.42 -11.13
N GLY A 188 -2.16 -4.37 -11.09
CA GLY A 188 -1.31 -5.52 -10.82
C GLY A 188 -1.64 -6.17 -9.46
N ARG A 189 -1.76 -5.36 -8.40
CA ARG A 189 -2.08 -5.82 -7.06
C ARG A 189 -3.45 -6.49 -7.01
N TYR A 190 -4.46 -5.87 -7.62
CA TYR A 190 -5.80 -6.46 -7.73
C TYR A 190 -5.76 -7.82 -8.41
N ARG A 191 -5.08 -7.95 -9.56
CA ARG A 191 -4.96 -9.23 -10.29
C ARG A 191 -4.25 -10.30 -9.44
N PHE A 192 -3.17 -9.91 -8.77
CA PHE A 192 -2.35 -10.82 -7.97
C PHE A 192 -3.11 -11.35 -6.76
N LEU A 193 -3.70 -10.46 -5.95
CA LEU A 193 -4.47 -10.84 -4.78
C LEU A 193 -5.79 -11.52 -5.13
N ARG A 194 -6.45 -11.18 -6.24
CA ARG A 194 -7.62 -11.92 -6.72
C ARG A 194 -7.27 -13.35 -7.09
N SER A 195 -6.13 -13.57 -7.74
CA SER A 195 -5.65 -14.92 -8.04
C SER A 195 -5.42 -15.73 -6.75
N TYR A 196 -4.81 -15.12 -5.72
CA TYR A 196 -4.69 -15.74 -4.41
C TYR A 196 -6.04 -16.13 -3.80
N ILE A 197 -6.99 -15.19 -3.74
CA ILE A 197 -8.33 -15.42 -3.17
C ILE A 197 -9.04 -16.58 -3.87
N ASN A 198 -8.98 -16.63 -5.21
CA ASN A 198 -9.58 -17.71 -5.99
C ASN A 198 -8.97 -19.08 -5.68
N ARG A 199 -7.67 -19.14 -5.35
CA ARG A 199 -7.00 -20.39 -4.94
C ARG A 199 -7.47 -20.84 -3.58
N VAL A 200 -7.49 -19.94 -2.60
CA VAL A 200 -7.97 -20.23 -1.24
C VAL A 200 -9.42 -20.71 -1.26
N ASN A 201 -10.25 -20.23 -2.20
CA ASN A 201 -11.63 -20.69 -2.37
C ASN A 201 -11.79 -22.08 -2.99
N LYS A 202 -10.80 -22.54 -3.75
CA LYS A 202 -10.81 -23.85 -4.42
C LYS A 202 -10.25 -24.97 -3.53
N ALA A 203 -9.47 -24.62 -2.51
CA ALA A 203 -8.91 -25.53 -1.50
C ALA A 203 -9.91 -25.78 -0.35
#